data_AF-A0AAX2GGW4-F1
#
_entry.id   AF-A0AAX2GGW4-F1
#
_cell.length_a   1.000
_cell.length_b   1.000
_cell.length_c   1.000
_cell.angle_alpha   90.00
_cell.angle_beta   90.00
_cell.angle_gamma   90.00
#
_symmetry.space_group_name_H-M   'P 1'
#
loop_
_entity.id
_entity.type
_entity.pdbx_description
1 polymer ?
#
loop_
_entity_poly.entity_id
_entity_poly.type
_entity_poly.pdbx_seq_one_letter_code
_entity_poly.pdbx_strand_id
1 'polypeptide(L)'
;MIIKLLYGILLSSFFIFLGIRIWKKEKVTFFAGVSENMLKNEKKLAERIGKLIILFGIETALLIFTSLFIMNFQAYYYGILAILHVLVILLFLVIDQLEY
;
A
#
# COMPACT_ATOMS: atom_id res chain seq x y z
N MET A 1 0.24 -24.94 -7.68
CA MET A 1 -0.99 -24.17 -7.35
C MET A 1 -1.02 -23.77 -5.88
N ILE A 2 -0.96 -24.73 -4.94
CA ILE A 2 -0.99 -24.48 -3.48
C ILE A 2 0.10 -23.51 -3.01
N ILE A 3 1.35 -23.67 -3.46
CA ILE A 3 2.46 -22.77 -3.10
C ILE A 3 2.19 -21.32 -3.54
N LYS A 4 1.61 -21.13 -4.74
CA LYS A 4 1.28 -19.80 -5.27
C LYS A 4 0.16 -19.13 -4.44
N LEU A 5 -0.81 -19.91 -3.98
CA LEU A 5 -1.87 -19.44 -3.09
C LEU A 5 -1.31 -19.04 -1.72
N LEU A 6 -0.47 -19.88 -1.12
CA LEU A 6 0.19 -19.58 0.15
C LEU A 6 1.02 -18.30 0.05
N TYR A 7 1.78 -18.15 -1.03
CA TYR A 7 2.53 -16.93 -1.31
C TYR A 7 1.61 -15.71 -1.40
N GLY A 8 0.50 -15.81 -2.15
CA GLY A 8 -0.45 -14.72 -2.27
C GLY A 8 -1.10 -14.32 -0.95
N ILE A 9 -1.51 -15.30 -0.14
CA ILE A 9 -2.09 -15.09 1.18
C ILE A 9 -1.08 -14.40 2.11
N LEU A 10 0.16 -14.87 2.13
CA LEU A 10 1.22 -14.26 2.95
C LEU A 10 1.50 -12.83 2.53
N LEU A 11 1.64 -12.59 1.22
CA LEU A 11 1.95 -11.27 0.68
C LEU A 11 0.80 -10.27 0.91
N SER A 12 -0.44 -10.67 0.64
CA SER A 12 -1.61 -9.82 0.88
C SER A 12 -1.77 -9.50 2.37
N SER A 13 -1.62 -10.51 3.23
CA SER A 13 -1.75 -10.33 4.68
C SER A 13 -0.65 -9.43 5.24
N PHE A 14 0.56 -9.52 4.69
CA PHE A 14 1.68 -8.65 5.05
C PHE A 14 1.37 -7.17 4.74
N PHE A 15 0.88 -6.87 3.53
CA PHE A 15 0.51 -5.48 3.19
C PHE A 15 -0.66 -4.98 4.03
N ILE A 16 -1.72 -5.78 4.22
CA ILE A 16 -2.84 -5.39 5.08
C ILE A 16 -2.36 -5.08 6.50
N PHE A 17 -1.51 -5.94 7.07
CA PHE A 17 -0.94 -5.73 8.39
C PHE A 17 -0.09 -4.46 8.47
N LEU A 18 0.79 -4.22 7.49
CA LEU A 18 1.58 -3.00 7.41
C LEU A 18 0.70 -1.76 7.33
N GLY A 19 -0.31 -1.75 6.47
CA GLY A 19 -1.22 -0.62 6.32
C GLY A 19 -2.00 -0.33 7.61
N ILE A 20 -2.45 -1.36 8.33
CA ILE A 20 -3.06 -1.19 9.67
C ILE A 20 -2.07 -0.58 10.66
N ARG A 21 -0.80 -1.01 10.67
CA ARG A 21 0.21 -0.44 11.57
C ARG A 21 0.52 1.02 11.25
N ILE A 22 0.59 1.38 9.97
CA ILE A 22 0.83 2.76 9.53
C ILE A 22 -0.36 3.64 9.92
N TRP A 23 -1.58 3.19 9.64
CA TRP A 23 -2.80 3.89 10.05
C TRP A 23 -2.83 4.12 11.57
N LYS A 24 -2.50 3.12 12.38
CA LYS A 24 -2.52 3.23 13.86
C LYS A 24 -1.35 4.02 14.45
N LYS A 25 -0.22 4.14 13.76
CA LYS A 25 0.96 4.84 14.28
C LYS A 25 0.82 6.36 14.21
N GLU A 26 -0.05 6.88 13.34
CA GLU A 26 -0.29 8.32 13.12
C GLU A 26 0.98 9.13 12.77
N LYS A 27 2.09 8.44 12.48
CA LYS A 27 3.40 8.99 12.14
C LYS A 27 3.94 8.34 10.87
N VAL A 28 4.66 9.10 10.05
CA VAL A 28 5.24 8.65 8.77
C VAL A 28 6.76 8.69 8.76
N THR A 29 7.39 8.51 9.92
CA THR A 29 8.85 8.46 10.11
C THR A 29 9.58 7.35 9.33
N PHE A 30 8.86 6.54 8.55
CA PHE A 30 9.43 5.58 7.61
C PHE A 30 9.91 6.22 6.29
N PHE A 31 9.50 7.44 5.96
CA PHE A 31 10.10 8.18 4.85
C PHE A 31 11.50 8.65 5.24
N ALA A 32 12.51 8.18 4.53
CA ALA A 32 13.88 8.61 4.73
C ALA A 32 14.00 10.13 4.55
N GLY A 33 14.58 10.82 5.54
CA GLY A 33 14.75 12.27 5.53
C GLY A 33 13.60 13.07 6.16
N VAL A 34 12.50 12.44 6.56
CA VAL A 34 11.42 13.13 7.29
C VAL A 34 11.69 13.05 8.80
N SER A 35 11.99 14.20 9.42
CA SER A 35 12.09 14.34 10.88
C SER A 35 10.71 14.50 11.53
N GLU A 36 10.61 14.22 12.83
CA GLU A 36 9.39 14.52 13.59
C GLU A 36 9.00 16.01 13.43
N ASN A 37 7.71 16.28 13.26
CA ASN A 37 7.12 17.62 13.04
C ASN A 37 7.47 18.32 11.70
N MET A 38 8.11 17.63 10.74
CA MET A 38 8.37 18.22 9.42
C MET A 38 7.09 18.36 8.57
N LEU A 39 6.07 17.52 8.81
CA LEU A 39 4.86 17.45 8.01
C LEU A 39 3.66 18.01 8.78
N LYS A 40 2.92 18.95 8.16
CA LYS A 40 1.79 19.64 8.81
C LYS A 40 0.66 18.70 9.24
N ASN A 41 0.32 17.74 8.38
CA ASN A 41 -0.86 16.88 8.50
C ASN A 41 -0.51 15.40 8.71
N GLU A 42 0.58 15.12 9.46
CA GLU A 42 1.20 13.78 9.55
C GLU A 42 0.21 12.64 9.88
N LYS A 43 -0.73 12.87 10.80
CA LYS A 43 -1.77 11.90 11.17
C LYS A 43 -2.68 11.55 9.99
N LYS A 44 -3.16 12.56 9.25
CA LYS A 44 -4.04 12.39 8.10
C LYS A 44 -3.31 11.68 6.96
N LEU A 45 -2.05 12.06 6.72
CA LEU A 45 -1.17 11.39 5.77
C LEU A 45 -0.95 9.91 6.13
N ALA A 46 -0.66 9.61 7.39
CA ALA A 46 -0.49 8.23 7.87
C ALA A 46 -1.77 7.40 7.67
N GLU A 47 -2.95 7.98 7.93
CA GLU A 47 -4.23 7.33 7.67
C GLU A 47 -4.46 7.07 6.16
N ARG A 48 -4.22 8.07 5.31
CA ARG A 48 -4.36 7.94 3.84
C ARG A 48 -3.42 6.86 3.29
N ILE A 49 -2.14 6.88 3.68
CA ILE A 49 -1.15 5.89 3.27
C ILE A 49 -1.51 4.50 3.82
N GLY A 50 -1.90 4.41 5.09
CA GLY A 50 -2.29 3.14 5.70
C GLY A 50 -3.46 2.48 4.98
N LYS A 51 -4.52 3.25 4.66
CA LYS A 51 -5.67 2.76 3.87
C LYS A 51 -5.26 2.33 2.46
N LEU A 52 -4.39 3.08 1.80
CA LEU A 52 -3.90 2.75 0.46
C LEU A 52 -3.09 1.45 0.45
N ILE A 53 -2.26 1.21 1.46
CA ILE A 53 -1.50 -0.04 1.59
C ILE A 53 -2.43 -1.23 1.90
N ILE A 54 -3.48 -1.03 2.70
CA ILE A 54 -4.51 -2.05 2.92
C ILE A 54 -5.20 -2.39 1.59
N LEU A 55 -5.60 -1.37 0.81
CA LEU A 55 -6.19 -1.56 -0.52
C LEU A 55 -5.26 -2.36 -1.43
N PHE A 56 -3.98 -2.01 -1.48
CA PHE A 56 -2.99 -2.76 -2.24
C PHE A 56 -2.89 -4.24 -1.83
N GLY A 57 -2.98 -4.52 -0.53
CA GLY A 57 -3.01 -5.90 -0.02
C GLY A 57 -4.24 -6.66 -0.49
N ILE A 58 -5.42 -6.03 -0.51
CA ILE A 58 -6.67 -6.61 -1.02
C ILE A 58 -6.57 -6.87 -2.54
N GLU A 59 -6.09 -5.89 -3.30
CA GLU A 59 -5.91 -6.02 -4.75
C GLU A 59 -4.87 -7.08 -5.11
N THR A 60 -3.81 -7.21 -4.31
CA THR A 60 -2.83 -8.31 -4.44
C THR A 60 -3.51 -9.66 -4.30
N ALA A 61 -4.37 -9.84 -3.29
CA ALA A 61 -5.12 -11.08 -3.10
C ALA A 61 -6.05 -11.36 -4.28
N LEU A 62 -6.78 -10.34 -4.75
CA LEU A 62 -7.68 -10.45 -5.90
C LEU A 62 -6.94 -10.80 -7.19
N LEU A 63 -5.82 -10.13 -7.48
CA LEU A 63 -5.04 -10.38 -8.69
C LEU A 63 -4.49 -11.82 -8.69
N ILE A 64 -3.99 -12.30 -7.56
CA ILE A 64 -3.47 -13.67 -7.45
C ILE A 64 -4.61 -14.69 -7.58
N PHE A 65 -5.74 -14.46 -6.92
CA PHE A 65 -6.91 -15.33 -7.01
C PHE A 65 -7.43 -15.42 -8.46
N THR A 66 -7.68 -14.26 -9.09
CA THR A 66 -8.15 -14.19 -10.47
C THR A 66 -7.13 -14.79 -11.45
N SER A 67 -5.82 -14.57 -11.22
CA SER A 67 -4.74 -15.16 -12.02
C SER A 67 -4.69 -16.68 -11.97
N LEU A 68 -5.11 -17.29 -10.87
CA LEU A 68 -5.03 -18.74 -10.66
C LEU A 68 -6.32 -19.47 -11.07
N PHE A 69 -7.48 -18.83 -10.92
CA PHE A 69 -8.77 -19.50 -11.09
C PHE A 69 -9.61 -19.00 -12.26
N ILE A 70 -9.37 -17.78 -12.76
CA ILE A 70 -10.24 -17.15 -13.78
C ILE A 70 -9.50 -16.98 -15.10
N MET A 71 -8.43 -16.18 -15.10
CA MET A 71 -7.62 -15.91 -16.30
C MET A 71 -6.17 -15.69 -15.91
N ASN A 72 -5.22 -16.21 -16.67
CA ASN A 72 -3.81 -16.04 -16.35
C ASN A 72 -3.34 -14.60 -16.65
N PHE A 73 -3.07 -13.81 -15.61
CA PHE A 73 -2.52 -12.47 -15.75
C PHE A 73 -0.99 -12.52 -15.88
N GLN A 74 -0.44 -11.70 -16.78
CA GLN A 74 0.99 -11.52 -16.90
C GLN A 74 1.55 -10.76 -15.67
N ALA A 75 2.73 -11.16 -15.21
CA ALA A 75 3.31 -10.64 -13.97
C ALA A 75 3.54 -9.11 -13.96
N TYR A 76 3.71 -8.49 -15.13
CA TYR A 76 3.91 -7.04 -15.19
C TYR A 76 2.67 -6.24 -14.77
N TYR A 77 1.46 -6.80 -14.85
CA TYR A 77 0.24 -6.12 -14.36
C TYR A 77 0.34 -5.84 -12.86
N TYR A 78 0.96 -6.75 -12.10
CA TYR A 78 1.24 -6.52 -10.68
C TYR A 78 2.26 -5.40 -10.48
N GLY A 79 3.29 -5.33 -11.33
CA GLY A 79 4.26 -4.23 -11.31
C GLY A 79 3.63 -2.88 -11.58
N ILE A 80 2.73 -2.78 -12.58
CA ILE A 80 1.97 -1.57 -12.87
C ILE A 80 1.13 -1.16 -11.66
N LEU A 81 0.41 -2.12 -11.05
CA LEU A 81 -0.39 -1.87 -9.85
C LEU A 81 0.46 -1.29 -8.69
N ALA A 82 1.64 -1.87 -8.45
CA ALA A 82 2.55 -1.39 -7.41
C ALA A 82 3.06 0.03 -7.71
N ILE A 83 3.44 0.33 -8.95
CA ILE A 83 3.87 1.66 -9.37
C ILE A 83 2.76 2.69 -9.16
N LEU A 84 1.52 2.37 -9.51
CA LEU A 84 0.38 3.25 -9.28
C LEU A 84 0.21 3.59 -7.80
N HIS A 85 0.35 2.60 -6.90
CA HIS A 85 0.28 2.85 -5.45
C HIS A 85 1.41 3.77 -4.97
N VAL A 86 2.63 3.58 -5.44
CA VAL A 86 3.75 4.48 -5.12
C VAL A 86 3.45 5.91 -5.60
N LEU A 87 2.94 6.08 -6.81
CA LEU A 87 2.55 7.40 -7.32
C LEU A 87 1.48 8.06 -6.46
N VAL A 88 0.45 7.31 -6.04
CA VAL A 88 -0.61 7.85 -5.15
C VAL A 88 -0.04 8.24 -3.78
N ILE A 89 0.89 7.46 -3.22
CA ILE A 89 1.59 7.83 -1.97
C ILE A 89 2.33 9.16 -2.14
N LEU A 90 3.05 9.35 -3.25
CA LEU A 90 3.75 10.61 -3.54
C LEU A 90 2.78 11.78 -3.71
N LEU A 91 1.63 11.56 -4.36
CA LEU A 91 0.58 12.57 -4.47
C LEU A 91 0.00 12.93 -3.10
N PHE A 92 -0.25 11.97 -2.21
CA PHE A 92 -0.67 12.26 -0.84
C PHE A 92 0.35 13.11 -0.10
N LEU A 93 1.65 12.82 -0.24
CA LEU A 93 2.71 13.63 0.38
C LEU A 93 2.60 15.10 -0.04
N VAL A 94 2.43 15.37 -1.34
CA VAL A 94 2.34 16.73 -1.88
C VAL A 94 1.04 17.42 -1.46
N ILE A 95 -0.10 16.75 -1.64
CA ILE A 95 -1.43 17.32 -1.34
C ILE A 95 -1.56 17.68 0.14
N ASP A 96 -1.08 16.81 1.05
CA ASP A 96 -1.14 17.08 2.49
C ASP A 96 -0.31 18.32 2.90
N GLN A 97 0.71 18.72 2.13
CA GLN A 97 1.48 19.94 2.42
C GLN A 97 0.81 21.21 1.89
N LEU A 98 -0.06 21.08 0.88
CA LEU A 98 -0.79 22.18 0.24
C LEU A 98 -2.15 22.46 0.90
N GLU A 99 -2.71 21.50 1.62
CA GLU A 99 -3.89 21.71 2.47
C GLU A 99 -3.53 22.71 3.60
N TYR A 100 -4.19 23.87 3.60
CA TYR A 100 -4.06 24.95 4.59
C TYR A 100 -4.90 24.70 5.83
#